data_AF-A0A1S3DLC8-F1
#
_entry.id   AF-A0A1S3DLC8-F1
#
_cell.length_a   1.000
_cell.length_b   1.000
_cell.length_c   1.000
_cell.angle_alpha   90.00
_cell.angle_beta   90.00
_cell.angle_gamma   90.00
#
_symmetry.space_group_name_H-M   'P 1'
#
loop_
_entity.id
_entity.type
_entity.pdbx_description
1 polymer ?
#
loop_
_entity_poly.entity_id
_entity_poly.type
_entity_poly.pdbx_seq_one_letter_code
_entity_poly.pdbx_strand_id
1 'polypeptide(L)'
;MEKFEKFNYQTDESELKLKEFISKVNELSTKGFISESATEDVLAAQLQNTKLKHRLAILQRAIAEEEKKQGISSSISSQTKGAAKKMNVPVRDRMSVRDYLSDVFTHAVQVAFPELGDKTASVASTNEKYVHKFGDFQCNDAMALCKIFKDKGEKKNPFDIAQSIASVVTSELATNPSLAKVIDKIEVAKPGFVNVFLSRVYAGEQIKDIIVNGVQPPTLNKKLRVLVDFSSPNIAKEMHVGHLRSTIIGDTISRLLEYLGHDVVRLNHVGDWGTQFGMLIAHLQDKFPDYLTKSPPIADLQAFYKESKKRFDEDEIFKKRAYQCVVALQRFDPDYKKAWEMICDVSRRDFQKIYDRLNVTLTERGESFYQKHMEQLVPYLEKKGLLELDDGRKIMWGEDRGSIPMTIVKSDGGFTYDTSDLAAIRQRIEEEKADWIVYVTDHRSYHQVLQVYLHDWPQLYLLERFPYYNQNDDRWKNSVRHNLSINPHFRKGVKASQGAGHLWNLSDMEPVEDASKSNWILP
;
A
#
# COMPACT_ATOMS: atom_id res chain seq x y z
N MET A 1 -13.22 5.96 9.30
CA MET A 1 -13.57 4.57 9.65
C MET A 1 -12.39 3.90 10.33
N GLU A 2 -11.20 3.80 9.73
CA GLU A 2 -9.99 3.30 10.43
C GLU A 2 -9.63 4.03 11.73
N LYS A 3 -9.73 5.37 11.79
CA LYS A 3 -9.52 6.11 13.06
C LYS A 3 -10.58 5.78 14.13
N PHE A 4 -11.75 5.33 13.72
CA PHE A 4 -12.85 4.96 14.62
C PHE A 4 -12.72 3.50 15.06
N GLU A 5 -12.33 2.60 14.15
CA GLU A 5 -12.00 1.20 14.46
C GLU A 5 -10.75 1.09 15.33
N LYS A 6 -9.72 1.90 15.08
CA LYS A 6 -8.52 1.98 15.94
C LYS A 6 -8.87 2.54 17.32
N PHE A 7 -9.82 3.47 17.40
CA PHE A 7 -10.31 4.01 18.68
C PHE A 7 -11.17 2.99 19.43
N ASN A 8 -12.02 2.23 18.73
CA ASN A 8 -12.81 1.14 19.32
C ASN A 8 -11.92 -0.02 19.78
N TYR A 9 -10.94 -0.43 18.98
CA TYR A 9 -9.97 -1.45 19.38
C TYR A 9 -9.16 -1.00 20.60
N GLN A 10 -8.69 0.26 20.63
CA GLN A 10 -8.02 0.82 21.80
C GLN A 10 -8.95 0.91 23.02
N THR A 11 -10.24 1.13 22.81
CA THR A 11 -11.26 1.17 23.88
C THR A 11 -11.52 -0.23 24.43
N ASP A 12 -11.67 -1.23 23.56
CA ASP A 12 -11.87 -2.64 23.94
C ASP A 12 -10.64 -3.21 24.65
N GLU A 13 -9.44 -2.91 24.16
CA GLU A 13 -8.18 -3.28 24.81
C GLU A 13 -8.04 -2.58 26.18
N SER A 14 -8.48 -1.32 26.28
CA SER A 14 -8.52 -0.58 27.55
C SER A 14 -9.54 -1.17 28.53
N GLU A 15 -10.71 -1.61 28.06
CA GLU A 15 -11.72 -2.30 28.90
C GLU A 15 -11.23 -3.66 29.38
N LEU A 16 -10.50 -4.40 28.54
CA LEU A 16 -9.92 -5.69 28.92
C LEU A 16 -8.85 -5.51 30.00
N LYS A 17 -7.96 -4.53 29.82
CA LYS A 17 -6.94 -4.15 30.82
C LYS A 17 -7.59 -3.66 32.11
N LEU A 18 -8.70 -2.92 32.03
CA LEU A 18 -9.46 -2.48 33.20
C LEU A 18 -10.07 -3.67 33.96
N LYS A 19 -10.64 -4.66 33.25
CA LYS A 19 -11.18 -5.88 33.86
C LYS A 19 -10.09 -6.74 34.53
N GLU A 20 -8.93 -6.89 33.88
CA GLU A 20 -7.78 -7.57 34.48
C GLU A 20 -7.26 -6.81 35.71
N PHE A 21 -7.19 -5.49 35.64
CA PHE A 21 -6.75 -4.65 36.75
C PHE A 21 -7.73 -4.74 37.94
N ILE A 22 -9.04 -4.67 37.70
CA ILE A 22 -10.07 -4.85 38.73
C ILE A 22 -10.01 -6.26 39.32
N SER A 23 -9.79 -7.29 38.50
CA SER A 23 -9.60 -8.66 38.98
C SER A 23 -8.37 -8.76 39.90
N LYS A 24 -7.27 -8.12 39.52
CA LYS A 24 -6.01 -8.09 40.30
C LYS A 24 -6.16 -7.30 41.59
N VAL A 25 -6.87 -6.18 41.56
CA VAL A 25 -7.20 -5.35 42.74
C VAL A 25 -8.11 -6.12 43.70
N ASN A 26 -9.10 -6.87 43.20
CA ASN A 26 -9.94 -7.73 44.05
C ASN A 26 -9.14 -8.90 44.67
N GLU A 27 -8.17 -9.45 43.92
CA GLU A 27 -7.25 -10.48 44.42
C GLU A 27 -6.27 -9.94 45.49
N LEU A 28 -5.88 -8.66 45.38
CA LEU A 28 -5.01 -7.98 46.35
C LEU A 28 -5.80 -7.47 47.56
N SER A 29 -7.05 -7.05 47.36
CA SER A 29 -7.99 -6.66 48.43
C SER A 29 -8.37 -7.84 49.32
N THR A 30 -8.49 -9.05 48.77
CA THR A 30 -8.74 -10.28 49.55
C THR A 30 -7.51 -10.76 50.33
N LYS A 31 -6.31 -10.27 49.97
CA LYS A 31 -5.02 -10.57 50.64
C LYS A 31 -4.59 -9.50 51.65
N GLY A 32 -5.45 -8.54 51.98
CA GLY A 32 -5.24 -7.61 53.11
C GLY A 32 -4.19 -6.52 52.89
N PHE A 33 -3.83 -6.19 51.65
CA PHE A 33 -2.85 -5.15 51.33
C PHE A 33 -3.47 -4.05 50.48
N ILE A 34 -4.20 -3.10 51.08
CA ILE A 34 -4.46 -1.80 50.45
C ILE A 34 -4.35 -0.69 51.50
N SER A 35 -3.35 0.18 51.33
CA SER A 35 -3.21 1.48 51.98
C SER A 35 -3.99 2.57 51.21
N GLU A 36 -4.20 3.72 51.84
CA GLU A 36 -5.07 4.85 51.43
C GLU A 36 -4.81 5.49 50.04
N SER A 37 -3.87 4.99 49.22
CA SER A 37 -3.60 5.53 47.88
C SER A 37 -4.54 5.03 46.79
N ALA A 38 -5.30 3.95 47.01
CA ALA A 38 -6.23 3.41 46.00
C ALA A 38 -7.48 4.28 45.78
N THR A 39 -7.75 5.22 46.70
CA THR A 39 -8.95 6.08 46.68
C THR A 39 -8.83 7.25 45.72
N GLU A 40 -7.62 7.81 45.50
CA GLU A 40 -7.42 8.96 44.61
C GLU A 40 -7.50 8.57 43.12
N ASP A 41 -6.92 7.43 42.73
CA ASP A 41 -6.93 6.97 41.33
C ASP A 41 -8.35 6.61 40.87
N VAL A 42 -9.17 6.04 41.74
CA VAL A 42 -10.58 5.73 41.45
C VAL A 42 -11.41 7.02 41.28
N LEU A 43 -11.17 8.02 42.13
CA LEU A 43 -11.81 9.33 42.02
C LEU A 43 -11.39 10.07 40.74
N ALA A 44 -10.10 10.00 40.38
CA ALA A 44 -9.57 10.56 39.15
C ALA A 44 -10.19 9.89 37.90
N ALA A 45 -10.35 8.57 37.92
CA ALA A 45 -10.99 7.81 36.84
C ALA A 45 -12.48 8.15 36.70
N GLN A 46 -13.21 8.30 37.81
CA GLN A 46 -14.61 8.71 37.80
C GLN A 46 -14.79 10.15 37.27
N LEU A 47 -13.90 11.06 37.66
CA LEU A 47 -13.89 12.43 37.16
C LEU A 47 -13.58 12.50 35.66
N GLN A 48 -12.61 11.70 35.18
CA GLN A 48 -12.32 11.58 33.76
C GLN A 48 -13.51 11.02 32.98
N ASN A 49 -14.17 9.97 33.47
CA ASN A 49 -15.34 9.40 32.81
C ASN A 49 -16.47 10.43 32.68
N THR A 50 -16.67 11.25 33.72
CA THR A 50 -17.66 12.34 33.71
C THR A 50 -17.30 13.42 32.69
N LYS A 51 -16.02 13.84 32.62
CA LYS A 51 -15.51 14.78 31.60
C LYS A 51 -15.69 14.24 30.18
N LEU A 52 -15.40 12.95 29.97
CA LEU A 52 -15.54 12.30 28.66
C LEU A 52 -17.00 12.22 28.21
N LYS A 53 -17.92 11.83 29.10
CA LYS A 53 -19.37 11.87 28.82
C LYS A 53 -19.85 13.27 28.44
N HIS A 54 -19.36 14.29 29.15
CA HIS A 54 -19.73 15.67 28.83
C HIS A 54 -19.16 16.12 27.48
N ARG A 55 -17.92 15.73 27.15
CA ARG A 55 -17.27 16.02 25.87
C ARG A 55 -17.98 15.33 24.71
N LEU A 56 -18.43 14.09 24.92
CA LEU A 56 -19.22 13.34 23.95
C LEU A 56 -20.55 14.03 23.65
N ALA A 57 -21.25 14.54 24.67
CA ALA A 57 -22.48 15.31 24.48
C ALA A 57 -22.26 16.62 23.71
N ILE A 58 -21.12 17.30 23.93
CA ILE A 58 -20.75 18.52 23.18
C ILE A 58 -20.47 18.17 21.71
N LEU A 59 -19.71 17.11 21.44
CA LEU A 59 -19.42 16.66 20.08
C LEU A 59 -20.69 16.24 19.34
N GLN A 60 -21.61 15.53 19.99
CA GLN A 60 -22.90 15.18 19.40
C GLN A 60 -23.73 16.41 19.00
N ARG A 61 -23.72 17.47 19.81
CA ARG A 61 -24.38 18.74 19.45
C ARG A 61 -23.67 19.44 18.29
N ALA A 62 -22.34 19.48 18.29
CA ALA A 62 -21.57 20.10 17.21
C ALA A 62 -21.79 19.37 15.87
N ILE A 63 -21.85 18.03 15.90
CA ILE A 63 -22.20 17.21 14.73
C ILE A 63 -23.61 17.54 14.26
N ALA A 64 -24.60 17.59 15.16
CA ALA A 64 -25.98 17.91 14.81
C ALA A 64 -26.15 19.34 14.24
N GLU A 65 -25.39 20.32 14.74
CA GLU A 65 -25.38 21.68 14.18
C GLU A 65 -24.77 21.72 12.77
N GLU A 66 -23.72 20.95 12.52
CA GLU A 66 -23.04 20.93 11.23
C GLU A 66 -23.83 20.15 10.17
N GLU A 67 -24.51 19.07 10.57
CA GLU A 67 -25.51 18.37 9.76
C GLU A 67 -26.66 19.30 9.35
N LYS A 68 -27.12 20.15 10.28
CA LYS A 68 -28.17 21.15 10.03
C LYS A 68 -27.74 22.26 9.07
N LYS A 69 -26.47 22.69 9.11
CA LYS A 69 -25.91 23.67 8.14
C LYS A 69 -25.75 23.09 6.74
N GLN A 70 -25.50 21.78 6.62
CA GLN A 70 -25.34 21.10 5.34
C GLN A 70 -26.67 20.61 4.72
N GLY A 71 -27.82 20.92 5.34
CA GLY A 71 -29.14 20.50 4.84
C GLY A 71 -29.40 18.99 4.96
N ILE A 72 -28.60 18.28 5.77
CA ILE A 72 -28.74 16.85 6.02
C ILE A 72 -29.66 16.68 7.24
N SER A 73 -30.92 16.32 7.01
CA SER A 73 -31.85 16.00 8.10
C SER A 73 -31.61 14.58 8.63
N SER A 74 -30.72 14.42 9.61
CA SER A 74 -30.65 13.22 10.47
C SER A 74 -31.37 13.48 11.79
N SER A 75 -32.55 12.90 11.93
CA SER A 75 -33.32 12.90 13.18
C SER A 75 -32.63 12.05 14.24
N ILE A 76 -31.92 12.70 15.18
CA ILE A 76 -31.59 12.12 16.48
C ILE A 76 -32.18 13.03 17.56
N SER A 77 -33.45 12.79 17.90
CA SER A 77 -34.04 13.23 19.16
C SER A 77 -34.32 12.02 20.04
N SER A 78 -33.75 12.08 21.25
CA SER A 78 -34.27 11.55 22.51
C SER A 78 -34.96 10.18 22.52
N GLN A 79 -34.30 9.26 23.22
CA GLN A 79 -34.86 8.07 23.87
C GLN A 79 -36.39 8.11 24.07
N THR A 80 -37.09 7.31 23.28
CA THR A 80 -38.36 6.70 23.68
C THR A 80 -38.31 5.24 23.23
N LYS A 81 -38.53 4.35 24.19
CA LYS A 81 -38.52 2.90 24.01
C LYS A 81 -39.61 2.51 22.99
N GLY A 82 -39.26 1.67 22.01
CA GLY A 82 -40.24 0.79 21.35
C GLY A 82 -40.63 1.01 19.88
N ALA A 83 -39.84 1.68 19.04
CA ALA A 83 -40.09 1.69 17.58
C ALA A 83 -38.80 1.41 16.79
N ALA A 84 -38.85 0.42 15.90
CA ALA A 84 -37.76 0.06 15.00
C ALA A 84 -37.32 1.29 14.17
N LYS A 85 -36.03 1.66 14.27
CA LYS A 85 -35.45 2.67 13.37
C LYS A 85 -35.51 2.12 11.94
N LYS A 86 -36.20 2.83 11.04
CA LYS A 86 -36.24 2.51 9.61
C LYS A 86 -34.83 2.40 9.04
N MET A 87 -34.59 1.40 8.18
CA MET A 87 -33.32 1.26 7.46
C MET A 87 -33.08 2.46 6.54
N ASN A 88 -32.16 3.33 6.94
CA ASN A 88 -31.69 4.44 6.11
C ASN A 88 -30.34 4.09 5.47
N VAL A 89 -30.34 3.07 4.59
CA VAL A 89 -29.20 2.78 3.71
C VAL A 89 -29.50 3.47 2.38
N PRO A 90 -29.03 4.71 2.15
CA PRO A 90 -29.25 5.37 0.88
C PRO A 90 -28.56 4.56 -0.22
N VAL A 91 -29.28 4.29 -1.31
CA VAL A 91 -28.66 3.82 -2.55
C VAL A 91 -27.78 4.96 -3.04
N ARG A 92 -26.49 4.92 -2.71
CA ARG A 92 -25.51 5.90 -3.19
C ARG A 92 -25.25 5.64 -4.66
N ASP A 93 -25.09 6.72 -5.41
CA ASP A 93 -24.84 6.64 -6.85
C ASP A 93 -23.57 5.83 -7.13
N ARG A 94 -23.70 4.78 -7.96
CA ARG A 94 -22.62 3.87 -8.40
C ARG A 94 -21.85 3.17 -7.29
N MET A 95 -22.51 2.84 -6.18
CA MET A 95 -21.93 1.99 -5.14
C MET A 95 -21.80 0.53 -5.62
N SER A 96 -20.76 -0.15 -5.15
CA SER A 96 -20.62 -1.61 -5.34
C SER A 96 -21.86 -2.32 -4.79
N VAL A 97 -22.47 -3.20 -5.59
CA VAL A 97 -23.64 -4.00 -5.17
C VAL A 97 -23.32 -4.81 -3.93
N ARG A 98 -22.10 -5.37 -3.85
CA ARG A 98 -21.64 -6.11 -2.68
C ARG A 98 -21.63 -5.23 -1.44
N ASP A 99 -21.08 -4.01 -1.55
CA ASP A 99 -20.93 -3.13 -0.39
C ASP A 99 -22.30 -2.60 0.06
N TYR A 100 -23.21 -2.33 -0.88
CA TYR A 100 -24.61 -2.04 -0.58
C TYR A 100 -25.31 -3.17 0.16
N LEU A 101 -25.15 -4.40 -0.31
CA LEU A 101 -25.70 -5.56 0.37
C LEU A 101 -25.06 -5.74 1.76
N SER A 102 -23.75 -5.55 1.91
CA SER A 102 -23.09 -5.60 3.21
C SER A 102 -23.68 -4.58 4.20
N ASP A 103 -23.99 -3.35 3.76
CA ASP A 103 -24.65 -2.35 4.60
C ASP A 103 -26.07 -2.79 5.00
N VAL A 104 -26.84 -3.33 4.04
CA VAL A 104 -28.19 -3.87 4.27
C VAL A 104 -28.16 -5.02 5.28
N PHE A 105 -27.25 -5.99 5.10
CA PHE A 105 -27.13 -7.13 6.00
C PHE A 105 -26.56 -6.73 7.36
N THR A 106 -25.68 -5.73 7.42
CA THR A 106 -25.18 -5.18 8.70
C THR A 106 -26.33 -4.61 9.50
N HIS A 107 -27.19 -3.81 8.87
CA HIS A 107 -28.39 -3.29 9.51
C HIS A 107 -29.33 -4.42 9.96
N ALA A 108 -29.55 -5.43 9.10
CA ALA A 108 -30.41 -6.56 9.42
C ALA A 108 -29.89 -7.37 10.62
N VAL A 109 -28.58 -7.59 10.72
CA VAL A 109 -27.94 -8.25 11.87
C VAL A 109 -28.11 -7.43 13.14
N GLN A 110 -27.91 -6.12 13.08
CA GLN A 110 -28.06 -5.22 14.24
C GLN A 110 -29.50 -5.16 14.76
N VAL A 111 -30.49 -5.21 13.86
CA VAL A 111 -31.91 -5.21 14.24
C VAL A 111 -32.33 -6.58 14.78
N ALA A 112 -31.90 -7.67 14.12
CA ALA A 112 -32.23 -9.03 14.56
C ALA A 112 -31.55 -9.40 15.89
N PHE A 113 -30.35 -8.89 16.14
CA PHE A 113 -29.52 -9.20 17.31
C PHE A 113 -28.84 -7.95 17.89
N PRO A 114 -29.58 -7.05 18.57
CA PRO A 114 -29.02 -5.83 19.14
C PRO A 114 -27.88 -6.06 20.14
N GLU A 115 -27.82 -7.24 20.77
CA GLU A 115 -26.78 -7.67 21.70
C GLU A 115 -25.40 -7.90 21.07
N LEU A 116 -25.29 -7.82 19.74
CA LEU A 116 -24.05 -8.01 18.99
C LEU A 116 -23.36 -6.70 18.59
N GLY A 117 -23.93 -5.54 18.92
CA GLY A 117 -23.30 -4.23 18.72
C GLY A 117 -23.00 -3.93 17.24
N ASP A 118 -21.84 -3.33 16.98
CA ASP A 118 -21.42 -2.80 15.66
C ASP A 118 -20.88 -3.87 14.70
N LYS A 119 -21.34 -5.13 14.81
CA LYS A 119 -20.82 -6.19 13.95
C LYS A 119 -21.25 -5.98 12.50
N THR A 120 -20.27 -5.88 11.60
CA THR A 120 -20.49 -5.78 10.16
C THR A 120 -20.79 -7.14 9.54
N ALA A 121 -21.73 -7.14 8.59
CA ALA A 121 -22.06 -8.32 7.81
C ALA A 121 -21.10 -8.51 6.63
N SER A 122 -20.88 -9.77 6.25
CA SER A 122 -20.07 -10.18 5.11
C SER A 122 -20.94 -10.81 4.03
N VAL A 123 -20.92 -10.20 2.84
CA VAL A 123 -21.63 -10.67 1.65
C VAL A 123 -20.63 -11.07 0.58
N ALA A 124 -20.80 -12.28 0.05
CA ALA A 124 -19.95 -12.83 -1.02
C ALA A 124 -20.76 -13.01 -2.30
N SER A 125 -20.12 -12.85 -3.46
CA SER A 125 -20.69 -13.22 -4.75
C SER A 125 -20.75 -14.74 -4.87
N THR A 126 -21.86 -15.25 -5.39
CA THR A 126 -22.01 -16.67 -5.70
C THR A 126 -21.19 -17.02 -6.94
N ASN A 127 -20.62 -18.23 -6.96
CA ASN A 127 -19.95 -18.74 -8.16
C ASN A 127 -20.95 -18.85 -9.33
N GLU A 128 -20.57 -18.36 -10.51
CA GLU A 128 -21.39 -18.32 -11.73
C GLU A 128 -22.12 -19.63 -12.03
N LYS A 129 -21.47 -20.77 -11.79
CA LYS A 129 -22.04 -22.10 -12.01
C LYS A 129 -23.29 -22.37 -11.16
N TYR A 130 -23.42 -21.71 -10.01
CA TYR A 130 -24.46 -21.97 -9.03
C TYR A 130 -25.42 -20.80 -8.81
N VAL A 131 -25.31 -19.71 -9.58
CA VAL A 131 -26.18 -18.52 -9.45
C VAL A 131 -27.66 -18.87 -9.56
N HIS A 132 -28.03 -19.74 -10.51
CA HIS A 132 -29.41 -20.21 -10.67
C HIS A 132 -29.97 -20.95 -9.45
N LYS A 133 -29.10 -21.47 -8.58
CA LYS A 133 -29.44 -22.28 -7.41
C LYS A 133 -29.33 -21.52 -6.09
N PHE A 134 -28.35 -20.63 -5.97
CA PHE A 134 -28.01 -19.94 -4.72
C PHE A 134 -28.08 -18.41 -4.81
N GLY A 135 -28.63 -17.86 -5.89
CA GLY A 135 -28.71 -16.41 -6.10
C GLY A 135 -27.37 -15.79 -6.51
N ASP A 136 -27.38 -14.48 -6.73
CA ASP A 136 -26.22 -13.71 -7.19
C ASP A 136 -25.22 -13.44 -6.05
N PHE A 137 -25.74 -13.25 -4.84
CA PHE A 137 -24.96 -13.01 -3.63
C PHE A 137 -25.44 -13.89 -2.47
N GLN A 138 -24.56 -14.09 -1.50
CA GLN A 138 -24.84 -14.87 -0.30
C GLN A 138 -24.28 -14.18 0.94
N CYS A 139 -25.11 -14.05 1.98
CA CYS A 139 -24.67 -13.69 3.32
C CYS A 139 -24.42 -14.98 4.14
N ASN A 140 -23.21 -15.08 4.70
CA ASN A 140 -22.70 -16.28 5.38
C ASN A 140 -22.55 -16.09 6.90
N ASP A 141 -23.00 -14.95 7.42
CA ASP A 141 -22.67 -14.54 8.79
C ASP A 141 -23.30 -15.42 9.85
N ALA A 142 -24.40 -16.11 9.54
CA ALA A 142 -25.10 -16.94 10.52
C ALA A 142 -24.20 -18.00 11.17
N MET A 143 -23.18 -18.50 10.46
CA MET A 143 -22.23 -19.49 11.00
C MET A 143 -21.30 -18.84 12.02
N ALA A 144 -20.76 -17.68 11.68
CA ALA A 144 -19.89 -16.90 12.57
C ALA A 144 -20.67 -16.39 13.79
N LEU A 145 -21.93 -15.97 13.59
CA LEU A 145 -22.82 -15.53 14.66
C LEU A 145 -23.18 -16.68 15.60
N CYS A 146 -23.46 -17.88 15.09
CA CYS A 146 -23.70 -19.07 15.91
C CYS A 146 -22.51 -19.36 16.85
N LYS A 147 -21.27 -19.25 16.34
CA LYS A 147 -20.07 -19.39 17.17
C LYS A 147 -20.03 -18.36 18.31
N ILE A 148 -20.31 -17.10 18.01
CA ILE A 148 -20.35 -16.02 19.02
C ILE A 148 -21.41 -16.28 20.09
N PHE A 149 -22.62 -16.68 19.69
CA PHE A 149 -23.67 -17.02 20.66
C PHE A 149 -23.27 -18.20 21.54
N LYS A 150 -22.64 -19.23 20.94
CA LYS A 150 -22.13 -20.39 21.69
C LYS A 150 -21.09 -19.97 22.73
N ASP A 151 -20.19 -19.06 22.38
CA ASP A 151 -19.16 -18.54 23.29
C ASP A 151 -19.77 -17.70 24.44
N LYS A 152 -20.93 -17.08 24.20
CA LYS A 152 -21.76 -16.41 25.23
C LYS A 152 -22.66 -17.37 26.03
N GLY A 153 -22.58 -18.68 25.78
CA GLY A 153 -23.39 -19.70 26.47
C GLY A 153 -24.77 -19.96 25.86
N GLU A 154 -25.11 -19.31 24.74
CA GLU A 154 -26.39 -19.49 24.04
C GLU A 154 -26.24 -20.42 22.83
N LYS A 155 -27.00 -21.52 22.80
CA LYS A 155 -26.99 -22.43 21.66
C LYS A 155 -28.08 -22.05 20.65
N LYS A 156 -27.73 -21.23 19.65
CA LYS A 156 -28.60 -20.89 18.52
C LYS A 156 -28.26 -21.73 17.28
N ASN A 157 -29.26 -22.21 16.56
CA ASN A 157 -29.06 -22.92 15.28
C ASN A 157 -28.69 -21.89 14.20
N PRO A 158 -27.64 -22.12 13.40
CA PRO A 158 -27.28 -21.21 12.32
C PRO A 158 -28.43 -20.95 11.32
N PHE A 159 -29.32 -21.93 11.10
CA PHE A 159 -30.49 -21.76 10.24
C PHE A 159 -31.48 -20.73 10.81
N ASP A 160 -31.73 -20.77 12.12
CA ASP A 160 -32.66 -19.85 12.79
C ASP A 160 -32.09 -18.42 12.84
N ILE A 161 -30.76 -18.29 12.96
CA ILE A 161 -30.06 -17.01 12.85
C ILE A 161 -30.27 -16.42 11.45
N ALA A 162 -30.03 -17.23 10.41
CA ALA A 162 -30.23 -16.80 9.03
C ALA A 162 -31.69 -16.40 8.74
N GLN A 163 -32.66 -17.15 9.30
CA GLN A 163 -34.08 -16.83 9.19
C GLN A 163 -34.44 -15.49 9.86
N SER A 164 -33.82 -15.19 11.01
CA SER A 164 -34.02 -13.93 11.72
C SER A 164 -33.43 -12.73 10.97
N ILE A 165 -32.27 -12.90 10.32
CA ILE A 165 -31.68 -11.86 9.46
C ILE A 165 -32.54 -11.66 8.22
N ALA A 166 -32.94 -12.75 7.56
CA ALA A 166 -33.75 -12.68 6.35
C ALA A 166 -35.15 -12.09 6.62
N SER A 167 -35.76 -12.32 7.78
CA SER A 167 -37.06 -11.73 8.10
C SER A 167 -37.01 -10.20 8.19
N VAL A 168 -35.92 -9.65 8.75
CA VAL A 168 -35.69 -8.19 8.78
C VAL A 168 -35.54 -7.64 7.37
N VAL A 169 -34.70 -8.26 6.53
CA VAL A 169 -34.52 -7.82 5.14
C VAL A 169 -35.83 -7.92 4.35
N THR A 170 -36.62 -8.98 4.54
CA THR A 170 -37.93 -9.15 3.88
C THR A 170 -38.92 -8.07 4.30
N SER A 171 -38.96 -7.72 5.59
CA SER A 171 -39.80 -6.63 6.10
C SER A 171 -39.39 -5.27 5.50
N GLU A 172 -38.10 -5.03 5.35
CA GLU A 172 -37.58 -3.83 4.71
C GLU A 172 -37.89 -3.80 3.21
N LEU A 173 -37.79 -4.93 2.49
CA LEU A 173 -38.18 -5.02 1.07
C LEU A 173 -39.64 -4.61 0.84
N ALA A 174 -40.54 -4.96 1.75
CA ALA A 174 -41.95 -4.60 1.65
C ALA A 174 -42.22 -3.10 1.85
N THR A 175 -41.33 -2.38 2.54
CA THR A 175 -41.55 -0.99 2.98
C THR A 175 -40.59 0.02 2.37
N ASN A 176 -39.50 -0.44 1.73
CA ASN A 176 -38.44 0.37 1.16
C ASN A 176 -38.34 0.16 -0.37
N PRO A 177 -38.98 1.04 -1.18
CA PRO A 177 -38.95 0.94 -2.64
C PRO A 177 -37.54 0.95 -3.24
N SER A 178 -36.60 1.66 -2.62
CA SER A 178 -35.21 1.72 -3.08
C SER A 178 -34.50 0.38 -2.94
N LEU A 179 -34.78 -0.36 -1.86
CA LEU A 179 -34.26 -1.70 -1.65
C LEU A 179 -34.91 -2.72 -2.60
N ALA A 180 -36.24 -2.65 -2.74
CA ALA A 180 -37.02 -3.49 -3.66
C ALA A 180 -36.64 -3.28 -5.13
N LYS A 181 -36.06 -2.11 -5.46
CA LYS A 181 -35.48 -1.87 -6.78
C LYS A 181 -34.28 -2.78 -7.03
N VAL A 182 -33.42 -3.01 -6.03
CA VAL A 182 -32.13 -3.72 -6.17
C VAL A 182 -32.30 -5.23 -5.96
N ILE A 183 -33.05 -5.65 -4.96
CA ILE A 183 -33.21 -7.05 -4.57
C ILE A 183 -34.59 -7.55 -5.02
N ASP A 184 -34.62 -8.63 -5.80
CA ASP A 184 -35.85 -9.31 -6.25
C ASP A 184 -36.43 -10.17 -5.13
N LYS A 185 -35.58 -11.04 -4.57
CA LYS A 185 -35.96 -11.93 -3.46
C LYS A 185 -34.73 -12.38 -2.68
N ILE A 186 -35.00 -12.90 -1.49
CA ILE A 186 -34.01 -13.59 -0.65
C ILE A 186 -34.53 -14.97 -0.24
N GLU A 187 -33.63 -15.93 -0.10
CA GLU A 187 -33.97 -17.30 0.28
C GLU A 187 -32.99 -17.82 1.32
N VAL A 188 -33.51 -18.44 2.38
CA VAL A 188 -32.67 -19.06 3.41
C VAL A 188 -32.44 -20.52 3.06
N ALA A 189 -31.16 -20.92 2.95
CA ALA A 189 -30.75 -22.28 2.66
C ALA A 189 -30.01 -22.90 3.85
N LYS A 190 -30.17 -24.22 4.07
CA LYS A 190 -29.41 -24.95 5.08
C LYS A 190 -27.90 -24.94 4.74
N PRO A 191 -27.01 -24.86 5.73
CA PRO A 191 -27.25 -24.82 7.18
C PRO A 191 -27.58 -23.45 7.76
N GLY A 192 -27.56 -22.37 6.97
CA GLY A 192 -27.98 -21.02 7.35
C GLY A 192 -27.38 -19.94 6.44
N PHE A 193 -27.39 -20.20 5.13
CA PHE A 193 -27.03 -19.22 4.12
C PHE A 193 -28.23 -18.34 3.81
N VAL A 194 -28.02 -17.05 3.62
CA VAL A 194 -29.04 -16.16 3.06
C VAL A 194 -28.65 -15.81 1.63
N ASN A 195 -29.33 -16.44 0.68
CA ASN A 195 -29.16 -16.25 -0.75
C ASN A 195 -29.92 -15.00 -1.19
N VAL A 196 -29.32 -14.19 -2.07
CA VAL A 196 -29.87 -12.92 -2.56
C VAL A 196 -29.96 -12.97 -4.07
N PHE A 197 -31.13 -12.69 -4.61
CA PHE A 197 -31.39 -12.60 -6.04
C PHE A 197 -31.61 -11.13 -6.40
N LEU A 198 -30.83 -10.62 -7.35
CA LEU A 198 -30.93 -9.25 -7.81
C LEU A 198 -32.13 -9.06 -8.75
N SER A 199 -32.72 -7.87 -8.70
CA SER A 199 -33.75 -7.45 -9.62
C SER A 199 -33.20 -7.37 -11.05
N ARG A 200 -33.91 -8.03 -11.98
CA ARG A 200 -33.60 -7.95 -13.42
C ARG A 200 -33.78 -6.54 -13.97
N VAL A 201 -34.71 -5.76 -13.39
CA VAL A 201 -34.94 -4.37 -13.77
C VAL A 201 -33.72 -3.54 -13.40
N TYR A 202 -33.22 -3.70 -12.17
CA TYR A 202 -31.98 -3.03 -11.74
C TYR A 202 -30.78 -3.40 -12.60
N ALA A 203 -30.56 -4.69 -12.87
CA ALA A 203 -29.48 -5.13 -13.74
C ALA A 203 -29.58 -4.50 -15.15
N GLY A 204 -30.78 -4.45 -15.73
CA GLY A 204 -31.02 -3.80 -17.02
C GLY A 204 -30.73 -2.30 -17.01
N GLU A 205 -31.11 -1.59 -15.94
CA GLU A 205 -30.78 -0.17 -15.77
C GLU A 205 -29.27 0.08 -15.63
N GLN A 206 -28.54 -0.75 -14.88
CA GLN A 206 -27.09 -0.62 -14.73
C GLN A 206 -26.37 -0.88 -16.06
N ILE A 207 -26.78 -1.89 -16.82
CA ILE A 207 -26.22 -2.16 -18.16
C ILE A 207 -26.51 -0.99 -19.10
N LYS A 208 -27.74 -0.44 -19.07
CA LYS A 208 -28.10 0.74 -19.86
C LYS A 208 -27.23 1.94 -19.49
N ASP A 209 -26.98 2.19 -18.20
CA ASP A 209 -26.11 3.27 -17.74
C ASP A 209 -24.69 3.10 -18.29
N ILE A 210 -24.12 1.90 -18.22
CA ILE A 210 -22.79 1.58 -18.76
C ILE A 210 -22.73 1.83 -20.28
N ILE A 211 -23.78 1.46 -21.02
CA ILE A 211 -23.82 1.65 -22.48
C ILE A 211 -23.93 3.14 -22.85
N VAL A 212 -24.74 3.92 -22.12
CA VAL A 212 -24.99 5.34 -22.44
C VAL A 212 -23.87 6.24 -21.93
N ASN A 213 -23.39 6.00 -20.72
CA ASN A 213 -22.45 6.88 -20.00
C ASN A 213 -21.02 6.31 -19.95
N GLY A 214 -20.79 5.07 -20.41
CA GLY A 214 -19.52 4.38 -20.31
C GLY A 214 -19.29 3.73 -18.94
N VAL A 215 -18.19 2.98 -18.80
CA VAL A 215 -17.76 2.47 -17.49
C VAL A 215 -17.16 3.64 -16.71
N GLN A 216 -17.74 3.94 -15.55
CA GLN A 216 -17.30 5.02 -14.68
C GLN A 216 -16.94 4.48 -13.29
N PRO A 217 -15.98 5.10 -12.59
CA PRO A 217 -15.64 4.71 -11.23
C PRO A 217 -16.79 5.01 -10.24
N PRO A 218 -16.79 4.35 -9.06
CA PRO A 218 -17.68 4.74 -7.97
C PRO A 218 -17.36 6.16 -7.49
N THR A 219 -18.36 6.85 -6.95
CA THR A 219 -18.16 8.19 -6.38
C THR A 219 -17.33 8.10 -5.11
N LEU A 220 -16.19 8.78 -5.07
CA LEU A 220 -15.36 8.88 -3.87
C LEU A 220 -15.93 9.90 -2.88
N ASN A 221 -15.97 9.52 -1.59
CA ASN A 221 -16.31 10.45 -0.51
C ASN A 221 -15.23 11.53 -0.31
N LYS A 222 -13.96 11.19 -0.58
CA LYS A 222 -12.82 12.10 -0.47
C LYS A 222 -11.80 11.74 -1.55
N LYS A 223 -11.35 12.74 -2.31
CA LYS A 223 -10.16 12.62 -3.16
C LYS A 223 -8.92 12.65 -2.28
N LEU A 224 -8.01 11.70 -2.51
CA LEU A 224 -6.76 11.55 -1.79
C LEU A 224 -5.60 11.90 -2.72
N ARG A 225 -4.53 12.45 -2.14
CA ARG A 225 -3.24 12.58 -2.82
C ARG A 225 -2.41 11.33 -2.59
N VAL A 226 -2.12 10.58 -3.64
CA VAL A 226 -1.43 9.28 -3.57
C VAL A 226 -0.11 9.35 -4.32
N LEU A 227 0.98 9.10 -3.63
CA LEU A 227 2.29 8.94 -4.25
C LEU A 227 2.57 7.47 -4.49
N VAL A 228 2.94 7.11 -5.71
CA VAL A 228 3.33 5.74 -6.08
C VAL A 228 4.77 5.75 -6.56
N ASP A 229 5.65 5.13 -5.79
CA ASP A 229 7.08 4.97 -6.09
C ASP A 229 7.32 3.62 -6.76
N PHE A 230 7.75 3.64 -8.02
CA PHE A 230 7.93 2.43 -8.80
C PHE A 230 8.95 2.60 -9.95
N SER A 231 9.32 1.47 -10.55
CA SER A 231 10.40 1.33 -11.53
C SER A 231 11.79 1.43 -10.89
N SER A 232 12.17 2.62 -10.44
CA SER A 232 13.36 2.95 -9.63
C SER A 232 14.65 2.22 -10.05
N PRO A 233 15.06 2.26 -11.34
CA PRO A 233 16.32 1.67 -11.78
C PRO A 233 17.53 2.46 -11.30
N ASN A 234 18.68 1.79 -11.23
CA ASN A 234 19.96 2.42 -10.95
C ASN A 234 20.59 2.98 -12.23
N ILE A 235 21.03 4.24 -12.20
CA ILE A 235 21.76 4.85 -13.32
C ILE A 235 23.08 4.11 -13.55
N ALA A 236 23.51 4.04 -14.82
CA ALA A 236 24.68 3.31 -15.28
C ALA A 236 24.65 1.79 -15.04
N LYS A 237 23.50 1.23 -14.64
CA LYS A 237 23.23 -0.20 -14.62
C LYS A 237 22.07 -0.52 -15.55
N GLU A 238 22.04 -1.75 -16.04
CA GLU A 238 20.95 -2.22 -16.88
C GLU A 238 19.67 -2.44 -16.06
N MET A 239 18.54 -2.06 -16.66
CA MET A 239 17.23 -2.34 -16.10
C MET A 239 16.91 -3.83 -16.26
N HIS A 240 16.88 -4.58 -15.15
CA HIS A 240 16.49 -6.00 -15.13
C HIS A 240 14.99 -6.24 -14.84
N VAL A 241 14.55 -7.51 -14.93
CA VAL A 241 13.14 -7.94 -14.71
C VAL A 241 12.56 -7.49 -13.37
N GLY A 242 13.37 -7.40 -12.30
CA GLY A 242 12.93 -6.83 -11.02
C GLY A 242 12.32 -5.41 -11.16
N HIS A 243 13.01 -4.50 -11.87
CA HIS A 243 12.50 -3.17 -12.15
C HIS A 243 11.30 -3.22 -13.10
N LEU A 244 11.27 -4.14 -14.06
CA LEU A 244 10.13 -4.29 -14.97
C LEU A 244 8.85 -4.69 -14.22
N ARG A 245 8.95 -5.61 -13.25
CA ARG A 245 7.83 -6.01 -12.39
C ARG A 245 7.28 -4.80 -11.62
N SER A 246 8.18 -4.05 -10.97
CA SER A 246 7.82 -2.80 -10.29
C SER A 246 7.16 -1.81 -11.25
N THR A 247 7.71 -1.66 -12.45
CA THR A 247 7.22 -0.76 -13.50
C THR A 247 5.76 -1.05 -13.86
N ILE A 248 5.43 -2.30 -14.17
CA ILE A 248 4.09 -2.70 -14.58
C ILE A 248 3.09 -2.62 -13.43
N ILE A 249 3.47 -3.11 -12.24
CA ILE A 249 2.58 -3.12 -11.07
C ILE A 249 2.29 -1.69 -10.61
N GLY A 250 3.32 -0.86 -10.48
CA GLY A 250 3.18 0.52 -10.05
C GLY A 250 2.37 1.36 -11.04
N ASP A 251 2.57 1.17 -12.35
CA ASP A 251 1.77 1.86 -13.37
C ASP A 251 0.30 1.42 -13.32
N THR A 252 0.04 0.12 -13.11
CA THR A 252 -1.33 -0.42 -12.97
C THR A 252 -2.03 0.15 -11.74
N ILE A 253 -1.35 0.20 -10.59
CA ILE A 253 -1.88 0.82 -9.36
C ILE A 253 -2.17 2.30 -9.60
N SER A 254 -1.24 3.02 -10.24
CA SER A 254 -1.39 4.45 -10.52
C SER A 254 -2.62 4.72 -11.38
N ARG A 255 -2.78 3.98 -12.49
CA ARG A 255 -3.95 4.10 -13.38
C ARG A 255 -5.25 3.75 -12.67
N LEU A 256 -5.27 2.73 -11.82
CA LEU A 256 -6.46 2.37 -11.05
C LEU A 256 -6.88 3.52 -10.14
N LEU A 257 -5.94 4.10 -9.40
CA LEU A 257 -6.21 5.21 -8.48
C LEU A 257 -6.63 6.49 -9.22
N GLU A 258 -6.01 6.79 -10.36
CA GLU A 258 -6.42 7.88 -11.24
C GLU A 258 -7.82 7.65 -11.81
N TYR A 259 -8.11 6.43 -12.24
CA TYR A 259 -9.43 6.05 -12.74
C TYR A 259 -10.49 6.21 -11.64
N LEU A 260 -10.16 5.93 -10.38
CA LEU A 260 -11.03 6.21 -9.23
C LEU A 260 -11.19 7.72 -8.94
N GLY A 261 -10.32 8.57 -9.48
CA GLY A 261 -10.38 10.03 -9.34
C GLY A 261 -9.49 10.62 -8.24
N HIS A 262 -8.50 9.86 -7.75
CA HIS A 262 -7.46 10.35 -6.84
C HIS A 262 -6.43 11.24 -7.56
N ASP A 263 -5.73 12.08 -6.81
CA ASP A 263 -4.59 12.87 -7.28
C ASP A 263 -3.33 12.02 -7.15
N VAL A 264 -2.86 11.43 -8.25
CA VAL A 264 -1.77 10.45 -8.24
C VAL A 264 -0.47 11.05 -8.75
N VAL A 265 0.59 10.93 -7.96
CA VAL A 265 1.94 11.32 -8.34
C VAL A 265 2.78 10.07 -8.53
N ARG A 266 3.20 9.83 -9.77
CA ARG A 266 4.01 8.68 -10.19
C ARG A 266 5.49 9.02 -10.08
N LEU A 267 6.17 8.49 -9.08
CA LEU A 267 7.59 8.79 -8.80
C LEU A 267 8.49 7.67 -9.28
N ASN A 268 9.56 8.04 -9.98
CA ASN A 268 10.65 7.15 -10.33
C ASN A 268 11.87 7.49 -9.46
N HIS A 269 12.10 6.71 -8.41
CA HIS A 269 13.16 6.93 -7.43
C HIS A 269 14.48 6.32 -7.92
N VAL A 270 15.03 6.91 -8.98
CA VAL A 270 16.25 6.41 -9.64
C VAL A 270 17.48 6.49 -8.72
N GLY A 271 18.31 5.45 -8.78
CA GLY A 271 19.59 5.41 -8.07
C GLY A 271 20.66 6.23 -8.80
N ASP A 272 20.61 7.54 -8.62
CA ASP A 272 21.42 8.52 -9.35
C ASP A 272 22.46 9.26 -8.48
N TRP A 273 22.68 8.81 -7.23
CA TRP A 273 23.57 9.50 -6.29
C TRP A 273 24.61 8.62 -5.57
N GLY A 274 24.75 7.36 -6.00
CA GLY A 274 25.69 6.44 -5.37
C GLY A 274 27.19 6.71 -5.64
N THR A 275 28.07 6.05 -4.89
CA THR A 275 29.52 6.23 -5.00
C THR A 275 30.10 5.79 -6.34
N GLN A 276 29.37 4.98 -7.12
CA GLN A 276 29.75 4.57 -8.47
C GLN A 276 29.97 5.75 -9.43
N PHE A 277 29.34 6.91 -9.18
CA PHE A 277 29.53 8.07 -10.04
C PHE A 277 30.95 8.64 -9.97
N GLY A 278 31.67 8.43 -8.86
CA GLY A 278 33.06 8.87 -8.75
C GLY A 278 33.97 8.24 -9.81
N MET A 279 33.88 6.92 -9.98
CA MET A 279 34.68 6.22 -10.99
C MET A 279 34.21 6.53 -12.42
N LEU A 280 32.90 6.73 -12.63
CA LEU A 280 32.37 7.09 -13.95
C LEU A 280 32.84 8.48 -14.38
N ILE A 281 32.82 9.47 -13.47
CA ILE A 281 33.30 10.83 -13.76
C ILE A 281 34.81 10.83 -13.98
N ALA A 282 35.59 10.16 -13.12
CA ALA A 282 37.04 10.05 -13.30
C ALA A 282 37.40 9.38 -14.64
N HIS A 283 36.62 8.38 -15.06
CA HIS A 283 36.81 7.73 -16.36
C HIS A 283 36.42 8.63 -17.53
N LEU A 284 35.34 9.42 -17.38
CA LEU A 284 34.89 10.39 -18.37
C LEU A 284 35.95 11.44 -18.65
N GLN A 285 36.56 11.99 -17.59
CA GLN A 285 37.60 13.01 -17.68
C GLN A 285 38.84 12.52 -18.46
N ASP A 286 39.20 11.24 -18.32
CA ASP A 286 40.33 10.68 -19.07
C ASP A 286 39.99 10.37 -20.53
N LYS A 287 38.80 9.78 -20.77
CA LYS A 287 38.40 9.31 -22.10
C LYS A 287 37.98 10.46 -23.00
N PHE A 288 37.38 11.49 -22.42
CA PHE A 288 36.88 12.69 -23.10
C PHE A 288 37.29 13.95 -22.34
N PRO A 289 38.56 14.38 -22.42
CA PRO A 289 39.04 15.57 -21.71
C PRO A 289 38.29 16.87 -22.07
N ASP A 290 37.68 16.92 -23.26
CA ASP A 290 36.92 18.06 -23.77
C ASP A 290 35.40 17.96 -23.50
N TYR A 291 34.95 17.06 -22.60
CA TYR A 291 33.52 16.84 -22.28
C TYR A 291 32.76 18.11 -21.89
N LEU A 292 33.44 19.11 -21.32
CA LEU A 292 32.82 20.39 -20.97
C LEU A 292 32.37 21.19 -22.20
N THR A 293 33.03 20.99 -23.34
CA THR A 293 32.77 21.73 -24.59
C THR A 293 32.07 20.89 -25.65
N LYS A 294 32.28 19.57 -25.66
CA LYS A 294 31.66 18.65 -26.61
C LYS A 294 30.93 17.53 -25.88
N SER A 295 29.73 17.21 -26.34
CA SER A 295 28.98 16.07 -25.80
C SER A 295 29.75 14.77 -26.12
N PRO A 296 30.10 13.96 -25.11
CA PRO A 296 30.84 12.73 -25.32
C PRO A 296 29.95 11.67 -26.00
N PRO A 297 30.46 10.92 -26.99
CA PRO A 297 29.70 9.88 -27.69
C PRO A 297 29.65 8.58 -26.87
N ILE A 298 29.01 8.63 -25.69
CA ILE A 298 28.79 7.44 -24.86
C ILE A 298 27.58 6.69 -25.42
N ALA A 299 27.84 5.70 -26.28
CA ALA A 299 26.80 4.87 -26.87
C ALA A 299 26.36 3.71 -25.96
N ASP A 300 27.32 3.10 -25.23
CA ASP A 300 27.08 1.98 -24.33
C ASP A 300 27.61 2.33 -22.93
N LEU A 301 26.67 2.66 -22.03
CA LEU A 301 26.99 3.03 -20.66
C LEU A 301 27.43 1.82 -19.81
N GLN A 302 27.03 0.60 -20.17
CA GLN A 302 27.43 -0.60 -19.45
C GLN A 302 28.89 -0.95 -19.73
N ALA A 303 29.32 -0.86 -20.99
CA ALA A 303 30.72 -0.99 -21.37
C ALA A 303 31.57 0.08 -20.65
N PHE A 304 31.09 1.33 -20.66
CA PHE A 304 31.73 2.43 -19.95
C PHE A 304 31.84 2.18 -18.43
N TYR A 305 30.79 1.64 -17.80
CA TYR A 305 30.82 1.23 -16.40
C TYR A 305 31.84 0.12 -16.15
N LYS A 306 31.85 -0.95 -16.97
CA LYS A 306 32.78 -2.08 -16.83
C LYS A 306 34.24 -1.63 -16.97
N GLU A 307 34.54 -0.76 -17.92
CA GLU A 307 35.86 -0.14 -18.08
C GLU A 307 36.27 0.66 -16.85
N SER A 308 35.39 1.54 -16.35
CA SER A 308 35.65 2.33 -15.14
C SER A 308 35.86 1.47 -13.91
N LYS A 309 35.09 0.38 -13.77
CA LYS A 309 35.18 -0.55 -12.64
C LYS A 309 36.49 -1.33 -12.66
N LYS A 310 36.92 -1.81 -13.82
CA LYS A 310 38.23 -2.47 -13.97
C LYS A 310 39.37 -1.55 -13.51
N ARG A 311 39.35 -0.29 -13.96
CA ARG A 311 40.34 0.72 -13.53
C ARG A 311 40.27 1.01 -12.04
N PHE A 312 39.07 1.06 -11.47
CA PHE A 312 38.88 1.26 -10.03
C PHE A 312 39.49 0.15 -9.19
N ASP A 313 39.45 -1.10 -9.67
CA ASP A 313 39.98 -2.25 -8.96
C ASP A 313 41.49 -2.45 -9.17
N GLU A 314 42.04 -2.05 -10.31
CA GLU A 314 43.45 -2.29 -10.70
C GLU A 314 44.39 -1.08 -10.49
N ASP A 315 43.88 0.16 -10.50
CA ASP A 315 44.67 1.39 -10.45
C ASP A 315 44.36 2.21 -9.18
N GLU A 316 45.29 2.17 -8.22
CA GLU A 316 45.17 2.90 -6.94
C GLU A 316 45.18 4.43 -7.10
N ILE A 317 45.83 4.98 -8.14
CA ILE A 317 45.79 6.42 -8.43
C ILE A 317 44.39 6.79 -8.94
N PHE A 318 43.85 6.00 -9.86
CA PHE A 318 42.49 6.18 -10.36
C PHE A 318 41.44 6.06 -9.25
N LYS A 319 41.57 5.07 -8.38
CA LYS A 319 40.69 4.84 -7.22
C LYS A 319 40.66 6.03 -6.26
N LYS A 320 41.84 6.58 -5.92
CA LYS A 320 41.93 7.80 -5.10
C LYS A 320 41.22 8.99 -5.76
N ARG A 321 41.40 9.16 -7.07
CA ARG A 321 40.73 10.23 -7.83
C ARG A 321 39.23 10.01 -7.92
N ALA A 322 38.76 8.78 -8.09
CA ALA A 322 37.34 8.44 -8.09
C ALA A 322 36.65 8.86 -6.79
N TYR A 323 37.28 8.61 -5.62
CA TYR A 323 36.77 9.11 -4.34
C TYR A 323 36.72 10.64 -4.28
N GLN A 324 37.74 11.33 -4.80
CA GLN A 324 37.74 12.79 -4.89
C GLN A 324 36.61 13.32 -5.79
N CYS A 325 36.31 12.63 -6.90
CA CYS A 325 35.19 12.98 -7.78
C CYS A 325 33.83 12.87 -7.06
N VAL A 326 33.63 11.86 -6.20
CA VAL A 326 32.41 11.76 -5.39
C VAL A 326 32.26 12.98 -4.48
N VAL A 327 33.33 13.35 -3.77
CA VAL A 327 33.31 14.51 -2.87
C VAL A 327 33.07 15.81 -3.63
N ALA A 328 33.68 15.98 -4.81
CA ALA A 328 33.45 17.14 -5.67
C ALA A 328 32.00 17.22 -6.18
N LEU A 329 31.42 16.08 -6.58
CA LEU A 329 30.02 16.00 -6.99
C LEU A 329 29.06 16.36 -5.84
N GLN A 330 29.30 15.83 -4.64
CA GLN A 330 28.50 16.12 -3.44
C GLN A 330 28.58 17.61 -3.01
N ARG A 331 29.69 18.30 -3.34
CA ARG A 331 29.84 19.75 -3.15
C ARG A 331 29.18 20.59 -4.24
N PHE A 332 28.48 19.96 -5.18
CA PHE A 332 27.86 20.61 -6.34
C PHE A 332 28.86 21.39 -7.19
N ASP A 333 30.09 20.89 -7.33
CA ASP A 333 31.07 21.49 -8.23
C ASP A 333 30.51 21.48 -9.68
N PRO A 334 30.43 22.63 -10.38
CA PRO A 334 29.79 22.74 -11.68
C PRO A 334 30.30 21.75 -12.73
N ASP A 335 31.61 21.51 -12.78
CA ASP A 335 32.22 20.67 -13.82
C ASP A 335 31.94 19.17 -13.59
N TYR A 336 31.88 18.77 -12.32
CA TYR A 336 31.55 17.41 -11.90
C TYR A 336 30.05 17.15 -12.00
N LYS A 337 29.22 18.15 -11.66
CA LYS A 337 27.76 18.08 -11.85
C LYS A 337 27.41 17.94 -13.32
N LYS A 338 28.08 18.70 -14.20
CA LYS A 338 27.88 18.60 -15.65
C LYS A 338 28.29 17.22 -16.19
N ALA A 339 29.39 16.64 -15.69
CA ALA A 339 29.76 15.27 -16.02
C ALA A 339 28.69 14.26 -15.57
N TRP A 340 28.18 14.40 -14.35
CA TRP A 340 27.10 13.57 -13.80
C TRP A 340 25.82 13.67 -14.63
N GLU A 341 25.38 14.88 -14.99
CA GLU A 341 24.20 15.12 -15.83
C GLU A 341 24.31 14.38 -17.17
N MET A 342 25.47 14.49 -17.84
CA MET A 342 25.71 13.78 -19.11
C MET A 342 25.62 12.26 -18.98
N ILE A 343 26.15 11.70 -17.89
CA ILE A 343 26.09 10.26 -17.61
C ILE A 343 24.63 9.83 -17.37
N CYS A 344 23.90 10.59 -16.54
CA CYS A 344 22.50 10.34 -16.26
C CYS A 344 21.62 10.44 -17.52
N ASP A 345 21.88 11.41 -18.40
CA ASP A 345 21.13 11.61 -19.65
C ASP A 345 21.26 10.43 -20.62
N VAL A 346 22.39 9.72 -20.62
CA VAL A 346 22.55 8.48 -21.40
C VAL A 346 21.60 7.40 -20.86
N SER A 347 21.62 7.16 -19.55
CA SER A 347 20.69 6.20 -18.92
C SER A 347 19.22 6.59 -19.12
N ARG A 348 18.88 7.88 -18.95
CA ARG A 348 17.51 8.37 -19.14
C ARG A 348 16.99 8.09 -20.54
N ARG A 349 17.81 8.32 -21.57
CA ARG A 349 17.45 8.01 -22.97
C ARG A 349 17.16 6.53 -23.18
N ASP A 350 17.90 5.64 -22.53
CA ASP A 350 17.67 4.20 -22.63
C ASP A 350 16.44 3.73 -21.85
N PHE A 351 16.24 4.26 -20.64
CA PHE A 351 15.04 3.99 -19.85
C PHE A 351 13.78 4.50 -20.54
N GLN A 352 13.83 5.69 -21.17
CA GLN A 352 12.68 6.26 -21.85
C GLN A 352 12.19 5.39 -23.01
N LYS A 353 13.10 4.74 -23.77
CA LYS A 353 12.71 3.76 -24.81
C LYS A 353 11.85 2.63 -24.24
N ILE A 354 12.14 2.20 -23.00
CA ILE A 354 11.38 1.14 -22.32
C ILE A 354 10.03 1.71 -21.86
N TYR A 355 10.03 2.88 -21.24
CA TYR A 355 8.80 3.52 -20.76
C TYR A 355 7.83 3.83 -21.90
N ASP A 356 8.31 4.37 -23.03
CA ASP A 356 7.49 4.64 -24.21
C ASP A 356 6.85 3.36 -24.76
N ARG A 357 7.62 2.27 -24.84
CA ARG A 357 7.12 0.98 -25.32
C ARG A 357 6.09 0.35 -24.39
N LEU A 358 6.23 0.56 -23.08
CA LEU A 358 5.26 0.12 -22.08
C LEU A 358 4.09 1.09 -21.90
N ASN A 359 4.12 2.24 -22.59
CA ASN A 359 3.20 3.36 -22.42
C ASN A 359 3.13 3.84 -20.95
N VAL A 360 4.27 3.89 -20.27
CA VAL A 360 4.39 4.27 -18.85
C VAL A 360 4.83 5.72 -18.75
N THR A 361 4.14 6.50 -17.92
CA THR A 361 4.49 7.89 -17.62
C THR A 361 4.96 8.01 -16.18
N LEU A 362 6.12 8.63 -15.97
CA LEU A 362 6.80 8.72 -14.68
C LEU A 362 7.40 10.12 -14.50
N THR A 363 7.44 10.59 -13.25
CA THR A 363 8.21 11.77 -12.86
C THR A 363 9.49 11.32 -12.18
N GLU A 364 10.64 11.58 -12.81
CA GLU A 364 11.94 11.27 -12.23
C GLU A 364 12.20 12.09 -10.97
N ARG A 365 12.52 11.41 -9.86
CA ARG A 365 12.96 12.02 -8.61
C ARG A 365 13.90 11.06 -7.88
N GLY A 366 15.14 11.02 -8.35
CA GLY A 366 16.18 10.16 -7.80
C GLY A 366 16.67 10.58 -6.41
N GLU A 367 17.59 9.80 -5.88
CA GLU A 367 18.29 10.05 -4.62
C GLU A 367 18.95 11.44 -4.59
N SER A 368 19.46 11.91 -5.74
CA SER A 368 20.12 13.21 -5.88
C SER A 368 19.25 14.39 -5.47
N PHE A 369 17.92 14.30 -5.70
CA PHE A 369 16.95 15.32 -5.30
C PHE A 369 16.97 15.56 -3.79
N TYR A 370 17.21 14.49 -3.01
CA TYR A 370 17.12 14.50 -1.55
C TYR A 370 18.43 14.88 -0.86
N GLN A 371 19.50 15.24 -1.58
CA GLN A 371 20.80 15.58 -0.97
C GLN A 371 20.69 16.64 0.12
N LYS A 372 19.99 17.76 -0.15
CA LYS A 372 19.78 18.83 0.82
C LYS A 372 18.87 18.39 1.98
N HIS A 373 17.90 17.52 1.72
CA HIS A 373 17.03 16.95 2.75
C HIS A 373 17.81 16.01 3.67
N MET A 374 18.75 15.23 3.16
CA MET A 374 19.63 14.38 3.96
C MET A 374 20.54 15.20 4.88
N GLU A 375 21.11 16.31 4.38
CA GLU A 375 21.91 17.25 5.19
C GLU A 375 21.12 17.86 6.35
N GLN A 376 19.80 18.07 6.18
CA GLN A 376 18.91 18.58 7.23
C GLN A 376 18.37 17.48 8.15
N LEU A 377 18.22 16.26 7.63
CA LEU A 377 17.70 15.10 8.36
C LEU A 377 18.63 14.68 9.48
N VAL A 378 19.94 14.59 9.22
CA VAL A 378 20.90 14.08 10.23
C VAL A 378 20.91 14.95 11.49
N PRO A 379 21.10 16.29 11.42
CA PRO A 379 21.03 17.14 12.61
C PRO A 379 19.68 17.09 13.32
N TYR A 380 18.59 16.90 12.56
CA TYR A 380 17.26 16.74 13.13
C TYR A 380 17.14 15.47 13.99
N LEU A 381 17.63 14.32 13.48
CA LEU A 381 17.63 13.05 14.21
C LEU A 381 18.54 13.09 15.44
N GLU A 382 19.71 13.75 15.33
CA GLU A 382 20.62 13.97 16.46
C GLU A 382 19.98 14.80 17.57
N LYS A 383 19.34 15.92 17.22
CA LYS A 383 18.64 16.77 18.18
C LYS A 383 17.49 16.04 18.90
N LYS A 384 16.91 15.02 18.25
CA LYS A 384 15.86 14.17 18.83
C LYS A 384 16.41 13.02 19.67
N GLY A 385 17.73 12.83 19.73
CA GLY A 385 18.37 11.74 20.46
C GLY A 385 18.09 10.36 19.85
N LEU A 386 17.85 10.29 18.53
CA LEU A 386 17.50 9.05 17.83
C LEU A 386 18.72 8.35 17.22
N LEU A 387 19.89 9.00 17.20
CA LEU A 387 21.11 8.45 16.63
C LEU A 387 22.07 7.99 17.74
N GLU A 388 22.66 6.81 17.54
CA GLU A 388 23.75 6.27 18.36
C GLU A 388 25.03 6.20 17.51
N LEU A 389 26.18 6.43 18.15
CA LEU A 389 27.48 6.30 17.49
C LEU A 389 27.99 4.87 17.64
N ASP A 390 28.26 4.20 16.53
CA ASP A 390 28.76 2.82 16.49
C ASP A 390 29.86 2.68 15.43
N ASP A 391 31.09 2.40 15.88
CA ASP A 391 32.29 2.27 15.03
C ASP A 391 32.49 3.46 14.05
N GLY A 392 32.30 4.67 14.57
CA GLY A 392 32.38 5.92 13.80
C GLY A 392 31.18 6.19 12.88
N ARG A 393 30.21 5.28 12.78
CA ARG A 393 28.95 5.45 12.04
C ARG A 393 27.87 6.01 12.95
N LYS A 394 26.90 6.73 12.37
CA LYS A 394 25.68 7.11 13.08
C LYS A 394 24.58 6.15 12.69
N ILE A 395 24.09 5.38 13.66
CA ILE A 395 23.04 4.37 13.47
C ILE A 395 21.74 4.77 14.16
N MET A 396 20.62 4.28 13.65
CA MET A 396 19.29 4.49 14.22
C MET A 396 18.59 3.13 14.39
N TRP A 397 18.17 2.84 15.62
CA TRP A 397 17.42 1.62 15.92
C TRP A 397 15.94 1.78 15.57
N GLY A 398 15.33 0.68 15.11
CA GLY A 398 13.88 0.56 15.07
C GLY A 398 13.27 0.40 16.47
N GLU A 399 11.94 0.24 16.54
CA GLU A 399 11.26 -0.04 17.81
C GLU A 399 11.75 -1.33 18.46
N ASP A 400 12.01 -2.36 17.66
CA ASP A 400 12.66 -3.59 18.09
C ASP A 400 14.19 -3.47 18.00
N ARG A 401 14.85 -3.35 19.16
CA ARG A 401 16.31 -3.31 19.27
C ARG A 401 16.99 -4.66 18.96
N GLY A 402 16.24 -5.74 18.74
CA GLY A 402 16.75 -7.00 18.22
C GLY A 402 16.95 -7.01 16.69
N SER A 403 16.47 -5.99 15.99
CA SER A 403 16.58 -5.86 14.53
C SER A 403 17.89 -5.19 14.09
N ILE A 404 18.19 -5.24 12.78
CA ILE A 404 19.39 -4.58 12.23
C ILE A 404 19.16 -3.06 12.23
N PRO A 405 20.06 -2.25 12.82
CA PRO A 405 19.89 -0.80 12.85
C PRO A 405 20.15 -0.19 11.47
N MET A 406 19.46 0.91 11.18
CA MET A 406 19.70 1.71 9.98
C MET A 406 21.02 2.46 10.11
N THR A 407 21.86 2.47 9.07
CA THR A 407 23.11 3.24 9.03
C THR A 407 22.84 4.59 8.38
N ILE A 408 22.62 5.63 9.18
CA ILE A 408 22.26 6.97 8.70
C ILE A 408 23.47 7.73 8.16
N VAL A 409 24.64 7.55 8.76
CA VAL A 409 25.90 8.14 8.27
C VAL A 409 27.02 7.12 8.44
N LYS A 410 27.82 6.92 7.39
CA LYS A 410 29.02 6.07 7.44
C LYS A 410 30.15 6.74 8.23
N SER A 411 31.21 5.98 8.53
CA SER A 411 32.39 6.48 9.22
C SER A 411 33.16 7.56 8.43
N ASP A 412 33.02 7.57 7.10
CA ASP A 412 33.58 8.60 6.22
C ASP A 412 32.69 9.87 6.10
N GLY A 413 31.58 9.92 6.83
CA GLY A 413 30.61 11.02 6.77
C GLY A 413 29.63 10.94 5.60
N GLY A 414 29.73 9.94 4.73
CA GLY A 414 28.84 9.77 3.59
C GLY A 414 27.46 9.23 3.99
N PHE A 415 26.43 9.68 3.26
CA PHE A 415 25.06 9.17 3.37
C PHE A 415 24.91 7.78 2.73
N THR A 416 23.82 7.10 3.08
CA THR A 416 23.46 5.76 2.61
C THR A 416 22.04 5.76 2.02
N TYR A 417 21.59 4.60 1.54
CA TYR A 417 20.19 4.40 1.13
C TYR A 417 19.20 4.65 2.27
N ASP A 418 19.55 4.28 3.51
CA ASP A 418 18.69 4.53 4.67
C ASP A 418 18.48 6.04 4.87
N THR A 419 19.52 6.84 4.63
CA THR A 419 19.44 8.31 4.71
C THR A 419 18.55 8.88 3.61
N SER A 420 18.71 8.42 2.37
CA SER A 420 17.92 8.92 1.23
C SER A 420 16.46 8.54 1.34
N ASP A 421 16.16 7.31 1.76
CA ASP A 421 14.79 6.83 1.93
C ASP A 421 14.06 7.55 3.07
N LEU A 422 14.76 7.79 4.20
CA LEU A 422 14.23 8.60 5.30
C LEU A 422 13.98 10.06 4.90
N ALA A 423 14.89 10.64 4.12
CA ALA A 423 14.72 11.99 3.59
C ALA A 423 13.53 12.04 2.62
N ALA A 424 13.40 11.02 1.76
CA ALA A 424 12.33 10.91 0.79
C ALA A 424 10.96 10.75 1.47
N ILE A 425 10.81 9.83 2.44
CA ILE A 425 9.53 9.64 3.12
C ILE A 425 9.12 10.89 3.89
N ARG A 426 10.06 11.56 4.56
CA ARG A 426 9.79 12.82 5.26
C ARG A 426 9.33 13.91 4.29
N GLN A 427 10.01 14.06 3.16
CA GLN A 427 9.64 15.01 2.11
C GLN A 427 8.23 14.72 1.55
N ARG A 428 7.92 13.44 1.31
CA ARG A 428 6.61 13.00 0.80
C ARG A 428 5.46 13.25 1.80
N ILE A 429 5.76 13.22 3.11
CA ILE A 429 4.76 13.49 4.15
C ILE A 429 4.63 15.00 4.41
N GLU A 430 5.74 15.70 4.61
CA GLU A 430 5.74 17.08 5.09
C GLU A 430 5.50 18.10 3.96
N GLU A 431 6.10 17.87 2.78
CA GLU A 431 6.02 18.80 1.64
C GLU A 431 4.92 18.39 0.65
N GLU A 432 4.92 17.14 0.21
CA GLU A 432 3.92 16.63 -0.75
C GLU A 432 2.56 16.39 -0.10
N LYS A 433 2.50 16.32 1.24
CA LYS A 433 1.26 16.10 2.01
C LYS A 433 0.46 14.91 1.50
N ALA A 434 1.17 13.83 1.15
CA ALA A 434 0.56 12.61 0.66
C ALA A 434 -0.40 12.04 1.71
N ASP A 435 -1.62 11.70 1.30
CA ASP A 435 -2.52 10.91 2.14
C ASP A 435 -2.04 9.46 2.16
N TRP A 436 -1.65 8.92 0.99
CA TRP A 436 -1.09 7.58 0.81
C TRP A 436 0.25 7.63 0.09
N ILE A 437 1.17 6.78 0.52
CA ILE A 437 2.47 6.55 -0.14
C ILE A 437 2.60 5.05 -0.40
N VAL A 438 2.73 4.67 -1.66
CA VAL A 438 2.81 3.28 -2.11
C VAL A 438 4.22 3.03 -2.65
N TYR A 439 4.97 2.17 -1.99
CA TYR A 439 6.29 1.74 -2.44
C TYR A 439 6.18 0.39 -3.15
N VAL A 440 6.52 0.34 -4.44
CA VAL A 440 6.47 -0.89 -5.25
C VAL A 440 7.89 -1.41 -5.46
N THR A 441 8.40 -2.16 -4.49
CA THR A 441 9.77 -2.69 -4.49
C THR A 441 9.82 -4.23 -4.42
N ASP A 442 11.01 -4.82 -4.41
CA ASP A 442 11.15 -6.28 -4.25
C ASP A 442 11.10 -6.71 -2.78
N HIS A 443 10.69 -7.95 -2.54
CA HIS A 443 10.54 -8.54 -1.20
C HIS A 443 11.87 -8.53 -0.40
N ARG A 444 13.01 -8.51 -1.07
CA ARG A 444 14.33 -8.50 -0.41
C ARG A 444 14.69 -7.13 0.18
N SER A 445 14.09 -6.06 -0.33
CA SER A 445 14.30 -4.69 0.14
C SER A 445 13.45 -4.33 1.37
N TYR A 446 12.68 -5.29 1.91
CA TYR A 446 11.78 -5.11 3.05
C TYR A 446 12.45 -4.62 4.34
N HIS A 447 13.75 -4.84 4.51
CA HIS A 447 14.45 -4.47 5.75
C HIS A 447 14.97 -3.03 5.77
N GLN A 448 15.02 -2.34 4.61
CA GLN A 448 15.67 -1.02 4.50
C GLN A 448 14.71 0.15 4.41
N VAL A 449 13.43 -0.08 4.08
CA VAL A 449 12.45 1.00 3.92
C VAL A 449 11.49 1.00 5.10
N LEU A 450 11.51 2.08 5.89
CA LEU A 450 10.49 2.41 6.87
C LEU A 450 9.12 2.46 6.17
N GLN A 451 8.31 1.41 6.38
CA GLN A 451 6.99 1.28 5.78
C GLN A 451 5.98 2.16 6.54
N VAL A 452 5.37 3.11 5.84
CA VAL A 452 4.03 3.57 6.21
C VAL A 452 3.05 2.57 5.58
N TYR A 453 2.55 1.70 6.44
CA TYR A 453 1.65 0.59 6.17
C TYR A 453 0.42 0.98 5.31
N LEU A 454 0.33 0.44 4.09
CA LEU A 454 -0.92 -0.17 3.64
C LEU A 454 -0.89 -1.58 4.22
N HIS A 455 -1.44 -1.75 5.42
CA HIS A 455 -1.44 -3.01 6.15
C HIS A 455 -2.02 -4.10 5.23
N ASP A 456 -1.15 -5.03 4.83
CA ASP A 456 -1.46 -6.40 4.43
C ASP A 456 -2.31 -6.67 3.19
N TRP A 457 -3.15 -5.75 2.72
CA TRP A 457 -4.24 -6.13 1.84
C TRP A 457 -3.80 -6.51 0.42
N PRO A 458 -2.94 -5.77 -0.32
CA PRO A 458 -2.65 -6.12 -1.72
C PRO A 458 -1.79 -7.37 -1.86
N GLN A 459 -0.82 -7.56 -0.96
CA GLN A 459 0.19 -8.61 -1.09
C GLN A 459 -0.22 -9.92 -0.43
N LEU A 460 -0.89 -9.90 0.72
CA LEU A 460 -1.50 -11.13 1.24
C LEU A 460 -2.65 -11.56 0.35
N TYR A 461 -3.47 -10.65 -0.19
CA TYR A 461 -4.48 -11.01 -1.17
C TYR A 461 -3.89 -11.60 -2.46
N LEU A 462 -2.80 -11.04 -3.00
CA LEU A 462 -2.11 -11.62 -4.16
C LEU A 462 -1.48 -12.99 -3.84
N LEU A 463 -0.84 -13.16 -2.68
CA LEU A 463 -0.21 -14.42 -2.30
C LEU A 463 -1.23 -15.50 -1.85
N GLU A 464 -2.36 -15.09 -1.30
CA GLU A 464 -3.46 -15.96 -0.85
C GLU A 464 -4.33 -16.40 -2.03
N ARG A 465 -4.61 -15.49 -2.97
CA ARG A 465 -5.46 -15.74 -4.14
C ARG A 465 -4.67 -16.24 -5.36
N PHE A 466 -3.38 -15.90 -5.44
CA PHE A 466 -2.46 -16.33 -6.47
C PHE A 466 -1.13 -16.85 -5.88
N PRO A 467 -1.16 -18.00 -5.18
CA PRO A 467 0.01 -18.56 -4.48
C PRO A 467 1.21 -18.87 -5.38
N TYR A 468 0.95 -18.95 -6.68
CA TYR A 468 1.95 -19.24 -7.71
C TYR A 468 2.93 -18.09 -7.95
N TYR A 469 2.66 -16.86 -7.50
CA TYR A 469 3.64 -15.76 -7.54
C TYR A 469 4.65 -15.77 -6.38
N ASN A 470 4.63 -16.80 -5.54
CA ASN A 470 5.63 -17.01 -4.50
C ASN A 470 7.04 -17.14 -5.13
N GLN A 471 8.02 -16.40 -4.61
CA GLN A 471 9.39 -16.42 -5.13
C GLN A 471 10.08 -17.79 -5.02
N ASN A 472 9.61 -18.63 -4.09
CA ASN A 472 10.08 -20.00 -3.89
C ASN A 472 9.48 -21.01 -4.88
N ASP A 473 8.49 -20.61 -5.68
CA ASP A 473 7.90 -21.46 -6.71
C ASP A 473 8.53 -21.15 -8.08
N ASP A 474 9.32 -22.06 -8.62
CA ASP A 474 9.91 -21.89 -9.95
C ASP A 474 8.87 -22.00 -11.10
N ARG A 475 7.63 -22.42 -10.81
CA ARG A 475 6.57 -22.56 -11.82
C ARG A 475 6.18 -21.24 -12.46
N TRP A 476 6.16 -20.12 -11.74
CA TRP A 476 5.87 -18.83 -12.39
C TRP A 476 7.03 -18.37 -13.25
N LYS A 477 8.29 -18.62 -12.86
CA LYS A 477 9.46 -18.34 -13.72
C LYS A 477 9.36 -19.14 -15.01
N ASN A 478 8.94 -20.40 -14.91
CA ASN A 478 8.69 -21.26 -16.06
C ASN A 478 7.47 -20.83 -16.88
N SER A 479 6.41 -20.32 -16.24
CA SER A 479 5.22 -19.76 -16.91
C SER A 479 5.54 -18.46 -17.65
N VAL A 480 6.32 -17.55 -17.04
CA VAL A 480 6.82 -16.35 -17.71
C VAL A 480 7.71 -16.74 -18.89
N ARG A 481 8.66 -17.66 -18.71
CA ARG A 481 9.47 -18.20 -19.83
C ARG A 481 8.60 -18.81 -20.93
N HIS A 482 7.54 -19.52 -20.59
CA HIS A 482 6.62 -20.12 -21.54
C HIS A 482 5.81 -19.06 -22.29
N ASN A 483 5.23 -18.07 -21.58
CA ASN A 483 4.48 -16.97 -22.19
C ASN A 483 5.36 -16.07 -23.05
N LEU A 484 6.60 -15.81 -22.64
CA LEU A 484 7.61 -15.15 -23.47
C LEU A 484 7.98 -15.99 -24.69
N SER A 485 7.97 -17.34 -24.60
CA SER A 485 8.20 -18.23 -25.75
C SER A 485 7.10 -18.15 -26.81
N ILE A 486 5.88 -17.83 -26.38
CA ILE A 486 4.68 -17.83 -27.23
C ILE A 486 4.42 -16.44 -27.82
N ASN A 487 4.89 -15.38 -27.14
CA ASN A 487 4.70 -14.02 -27.61
C ASN A 487 5.64 -13.71 -28.79
N PRO A 488 5.12 -13.36 -29.99
CA PRO A 488 5.93 -13.13 -31.18
C PRO A 488 6.91 -11.96 -31.02
N HIS A 489 6.69 -11.08 -30.04
CA HIS A 489 7.57 -9.96 -29.71
C HIS A 489 8.78 -10.34 -28.85
N PHE A 490 8.84 -11.59 -28.36
CA PHE A 490 9.94 -12.08 -27.54
C PHE A 490 10.57 -13.33 -28.18
N ARG A 491 11.89 -13.35 -28.31
CA ARG A 491 12.67 -14.46 -28.90
C ARG A 491 13.68 -14.97 -27.89
N LYS A 492 13.89 -16.30 -27.85
CA LYS A 492 14.99 -16.89 -27.08
C LYS A 492 16.33 -16.50 -27.73
N GLY A 493 17.17 -15.81 -26.99
CA GLY A 493 18.54 -15.48 -27.32
C GLY A 493 19.54 -16.54 -26.86
N VAL A 494 20.80 -16.13 -26.71
CA VAL A 494 21.94 -16.98 -26.33
C VAL A 494 21.76 -17.59 -24.94
N LYS A 495 22.50 -18.67 -24.63
CA LYS A 495 22.49 -19.28 -23.30
C LYS A 495 23.27 -18.40 -22.31
N ALA A 496 22.72 -18.16 -21.12
CA ALA A 496 23.37 -17.32 -20.12
C ALA A 496 24.73 -17.89 -19.70
N SER A 497 25.74 -17.04 -19.53
CA SER A 497 27.09 -17.43 -19.07
C SER A 497 27.11 -17.81 -17.59
N GLN A 498 26.14 -17.33 -16.80
CA GLN A 498 25.87 -17.75 -15.43
C GLN A 498 24.38 -18.08 -15.27
N GLY A 499 24.07 -19.33 -14.90
CA GLY A 499 22.70 -19.82 -14.69
C GLY A 499 22.25 -20.90 -15.67
N ALA A 500 21.07 -21.49 -15.41
CA ALA A 500 20.43 -22.47 -16.28
C ALA A 500 19.28 -21.78 -17.06
N GLY A 501 19.56 -21.28 -18.26
CA GLY A 501 18.56 -20.60 -19.09
C GLY A 501 19.08 -20.00 -20.40
N HIS A 502 18.16 -19.73 -21.33
CA HIS A 502 18.37 -18.86 -22.49
C HIS A 502 17.94 -17.44 -22.15
N LEU A 503 18.70 -16.45 -22.60
CA LEU A 503 18.39 -15.03 -22.52
C LEU A 503 17.16 -14.72 -23.39
N TRP A 504 16.43 -13.62 -23.14
CA TRP A 504 15.23 -13.24 -23.89
C TRP A 504 15.40 -11.88 -24.58
N ASN A 505 15.22 -11.86 -25.90
CA ASN A 505 15.35 -10.67 -26.75
C ASN A 505 13.99 -10.23 -27.29
N LEU A 506 13.87 -8.95 -27.66
CA LEU A 506 12.67 -8.45 -28.35
C LEU A 506 12.80 -8.68 -29.88
N SER A 507 11.72 -9.07 -30.54
CA SER A 507 11.70 -9.62 -31.91
C SER A 507 12.19 -8.69 -33.02
N ASP A 508 12.15 -7.39 -32.77
CA ASP A 508 12.39 -6.34 -33.77
C ASP A 508 13.84 -5.82 -33.72
N MET A 509 14.69 -6.46 -32.91
CA MET A 509 16.14 -6.27 -32.93
C MET A 509 16.74 -7.29 -33.90
N GLU A 510 17.60 -6.86 -34.82
CA GLU A 510 18.32 -7.79 -35.73
C GLU A 510 19.00 -8.91 -34.93
N PRO A 511 19.00 -10.16 -35.43
CA PRO A 511 19.70 -11.25 -34.78
C PRO A 511 21.19 -10.95 -34.82
N VAL A 512 21.75 -10.62 -33.65
CA VAL A 512 23.17 -10.40 -33.52
C VAL A 512 23.87 -11.76 -33.61
N GLU A 513 24.62 -11.99 -34.68
CA GLU A 513 25.41 -13.21 -34.92
C GLU A 513 26.58 -13.39 -33.92
N ASP A 514 26.85 -12.38 -33.10
CA ASP A 514 27.96 -12.31 -32.15
C ASP A 514 27.44 -12.03 -30.73
N ALA A 515 27.60 -12.99 -29.82
CA ALA A 515 27.13 -12.92 -28.44
C ALA A 515 27.73 -11.76 -27.62
N SER A 516 28.75 -11.07 -28.15
CA SER A 516 29.37 -9.89 -27.55
C SER A 516 28.64 -8.57 -27.84
N LYS A 517 27.62 -8.56 -28.70
CA LYS A 517 27.03 -7.32 -29.25
C LYS A 517 25.50 -7.18 -29.11
N SER A 518 24.83 -8.08 -28.38
CA SER A 518 23.35 -8.10 -28.28
C SER A 518 22.86 -7.84 -26.84
N ASN A 519 22.19 -6.69 -26.67
CA ASN A 519 22.00 -5.96 -25.40
C ASN A 519 20.63 -6.17 -24.71
N TRP A 520 20.12 -7.40 -24.64
CA TRP A 520 18.95 -7.73 -23.83
C TRP A 520 19.21 -9.06 -23.10
N ILE A 521 20.02 -8.99 -22.05
CA ILE A 521 20.58 -10.17 -21.38
C ILE A 521 19.90 -10.36 -20.02
N LEU A 522 19.04 -11.36 -19.90
CA LEU A 522 18.48 -11.87 -18.63
C LEU A 522 18.89 -13.33 -18.42
N PRO A 523 19.60 -13.71 -17.35
CA PRO A 523 19.89 -15.12 -17.07
C PRO A 523 18.65 -16.01 -16.87
#